data_AF-A0A419T4U4-F1
#
_entry.id   AF-A0A419T4U4-F1
#
_cell.length_a   1.000
_cell.length_b   1.000
_cell.length_c   1.000
_cell.angle_alpha   90.00
_cell.angle_beta   90.00
_cell.angle_gamma   90.00
#
_symmetry.space_group_name_H-M   'P 1'
#
loop_
_entity.id
_entity.type
_entity.pdbx_description
1 polymer ?
#
loop_
_entity_poly.entity_id
_entity_poly.type
_entity_poly.pdbx_seq_one_letter_code
_entity_poly.pdbx_strand_id
1 'polypeptide(L)'
;MIIEKELLALSDVAKFCGTSNSNVSNWRNRDSKFPAPYTETSAGPIWKAEDIVTYLQKKFDDEYDVISTGNMSSKRIAIIGRARGGKSFFNSRFVFDRTGFVNLFCGNNSDKTACPIYVKISEYITLENYIFHTDFNSIYQSDDGDDELRELKERVSTLVDHTYLQDDIEKMNEIERVIREIRTVEEGHPNRKNSNTYIDTFQRPSVFCKEILRECGLGSVEIVDTPGVSGNIEANKIAKSDIYLFLVKPDNGDESQTLRKVVTEIKADVATSKVVFLYKKEGVFITKKKYEDARLAIRKDMAAYSELFKDLKGNIISTGLDVLDPSSHCILFPTMDPDEIILPEELFLEDIKEKFLEAFKPEDESGIDKELKKIVSELGGQAEEFTLNIMRNIPAHELAVGEMDYSVEQVMAEQHDRVMTKDNYRFHNDLDYAYSMESSNLDNYFSSFTAAEYPEEWQQIIIKYVHKKLTASIRADRGLGVGAHPWEERPARTMLIEESILADRILANILDKDERYRNEPYRKALRDSNITSATWNCVGCINDVDAITKLKIVKECLINVRVSSRQEMVLCRYVGGLRKIAEYKILGNMGYTEDKCMEELKKIPF
;
A
#
# COMPACT_ATOMS: atom_id res chain seq x y z
N MET A 1 -2.93 -19.93 20.93
CA MET A 1 -1.77 -20.49 20.20
C MET A 1 -1.49 -19.64 18.97
N ILE A 2 -0.34 -19.00 18.87
CA ILE A 2 0.00 -18.19 17.70
C ILE A 2 0.73 -19.09 16.70
N ILE A 3 0.21 -19.21 15.48
CA ILE A 3 0.92 -19.87 14.39
C ILE A 3 1.67 -18.79 13.60
N GLU A 4 2.96 -18.68 13.88
CA GLU A 4 3.90 -17.72 13.27
C GLU A 4 4.35 -18.14 11.86
N LYS A 5 3.79 -19.22 11.30
CA LYS A 5 4.12 -19.71 9.96
C LYS A 5 2.91 -19.58 9.05
N GLU A 6 3.09 -19.02 7.86
CA GLU A 6 2.06 -18.99 6.82
C GLU A 6 1.77 -20.40 6.28
N LEU A 7 2.82 -21.21 6.16
CA LEU A 7 2.78 -22.57 5.66
C LEU A 7 3.24 -23.57 6.73
N LEU A 8 2.47 -24.62 6.90
CA LEU A 8 2.68 -25.67 7.88
C LEU A 8 3.03 -26.97 7.18
N ALA A 9 4.23 -27.47 7.42
CA ALA A 9 4.53 -28.86 7.09
C ALA A 9 3.76 -29.78 8.05
N LEU A 10 3.65 -31.05 7.67
CA LEU A 10 3.02 -32.08 8.49
C LEU A 10 3.57 -32.12 9.93
N SER A 11 4.89 -31.94 10.09
CA SER A 11 5.54 -31.86 11.40
C SER A 11 5.19 -30.62 12.19
N ASP A 12 4.96 -29.49 11.50
CA ASP A 12 4.55 -28.25 12.15
C ASP A 12 3.13 -28.41 12.69
N VAL A 13 2.20 -28.92 11.88
CA VAL A 13 0.82 -29.22 12.31
C VAL A 13 0.82 -30.17 13.52
N ALA A 14 1.63 -31.23 13.46
CA ALA A 14 1.73 -32.19 14.56
C ALA A 14 2.23 -31.52 15.85
N LYS A 15 3.29 -30.71 15.75
CA LYS A 15 3.86 -29.97 16.88
C LYS A 15 2.86 -28.97 17.47
N PHE A 16 2.18 -28.19 16.63
CA PHE A 16 1.17 -27.22 17.07
C PHE A 16 -0.01 -27.90 17.77
N CYS A 17 -0.45 -29.05 17.28
CA CYS A 17 -1.57 -29.78 17.87
C CYS A 17 -1.16 -30.68 19.05
N GLY A 18 0.08 -30.62 19.51
CA GLY A 18 0.60 -31.49 20.58
C GLY A 18 0.47 -32.99 20.26
N THR A 19 0.58 -33.36 18.98
CA THR A 19 0.31 -34.72 18.48
C THR A 19 1.45 -35.25 17.60
N SER A 20 1.32 -36.47 17.09
CA SER A 20 2.31 -37.10 16.22
C SER A 20 2.04 -36.85 14.73
N ASN A 21 3.09 -36.88 13.92
CA ASN A 21 3.01 -36.85 12.45
C ASN A 21 2.04 -37.92 11.89
N SER A 22 2.04 -39.11 12.50
CA SER A 22 1.13 -40.19 12.12
C SER A 22 -0.35 -39.84 12.36
N ASN A 23 -0.67 -39.12 13.43
CA ASN A 23 -2.04 -38.68 13.70
C ASN A 23 -2.52 -37.63 12.71
N VAL A 24 -1.67 -36.66 12.34
CA VAL A 24 -2.01 -35.68 11.30
C VAL A 24 -2.21 -36.38 9.95
N SER A 25 -1.36 -37.37 9.61
CA SER A 25 -1.54 -38.19 8.42
C SER A 25 -2.87 -38.97 8.43
N ASN A 26 -3.27 -39.47 9.60
CA ASN A 26 -4.56 -40.14 9.76
C ASN A 26 -5.74 -39.17 9.62
N TRP A 27 -5.64 -37.95 10.14
CA TRP A 27 -6.65 -36.92 9.92
C TRP A 27 -6.81 -36.64 8.43
N ARG A 28 -5.71 -36.44 7.70
CA ARG A 28 -5.73 -36.26 6.24
C ARG A 28 -6.46 -37.40 5.51
N ASN A 29 -6.21 -38.65 5.90
CA ASN A 29 -6.76 -39.81 5.18
C ASN A 29 -8.18 -40.20 5.60
N ARG A 30 -8.62 -39.83 6.82
CA ARG A 30 -9.86 -40.37 7.42
C ARG A 30 -10.84 -39.31 7.88
N ASP A 31 -10.36 -38.11 8.18
CA ASP A 31 -11.21 -36.99 8.59
C ASP A 31 -11.53 -36.16 7.34
N SER A 32 -12.72 -36.37 6.78
CA SER A 32 -13.21 -35.60 5.61
C SER A 32 -13.26 -34.09 5.83
N LYS A 33 -13.16 -33.62 7.08
CA LYS A 33 -13.13 -32.19 7.42
C LYS A 33 -11.71 -31.63 7.48
N PHE A 34 -10.68 -32.49 7.48
CA PHE A 34 -9.28 -32.04 7.47
C PHE A 34 -8.96 -31.34 6.13
N PRO A 35 -8.30 -30.18 6.14
CA PRO A 35 -8.09 -29.42 4.92
C PRO A 35 -7.19 -30.18 3.94
N ALA A 36 -7.48 -30.01 2.66
CA ALA A 36 -6.57 -30.46 1.62
C ALA A 36 -5.25 -29.67 1.74
N PRO A 37 -4.10 -30.30 1.47
CA PRO A 37 -2.82 -29.61 1.50
C PRO A 37 -2.80 -28.51 0.44
N TYR A 38 -2.22 -27.37 0.82
CA TYR A 38 -1.93 -26.25 -0.06
C TYR A 38 -0.98 -26.66 -1.19
N THR A 39 0.00 -27.50 -0.87
CA THR A 39 0.87 -28.15 -1.86
C THR A 39 1.35 -29.52 -1.37
N GLU A 40 1.64 -30.41 -2.31
CA GLU A 40 2.32 -31.68 -2.08
C GLU A 40 3.75 -31.55 -2.62
N THR A 41 4.73 -31.61 -1.72
CA THR A 41 6.15 -31.58 -2.10
C THR A 41 6.79 -32.95 -1.95
N SER A 42 7.98 -33.13 -2.51
CA SER A 42 8.79 -34.33 -2.26
C SER A 42 9.14 -34.53 -0.78
N ALA A 43 9.15 -33.46 0.01
CA ALA A 43 9.34 -33.50 1.46
C ALA A 43 8.05 -33.75 2.25
N GLY A 44 6.89 -33.78 1.57
CA GLY A 44 5.58 -34.02 2.16
C GLY A 44 4.55 -32.90 1.92
N PRO A 45 3.33 -33.09 2.42
CA PRO A 45 2.26 -32.11 2.30
C PRO A 45 2.52 -30.88 3.16
N ILE A 46 2.13 -29.72 2.62
CA ILE A 46 2.18 -28.42 3.26
C ILE A 46 0.78 -27.83 3.23
N TRP A 47 0.31 -27.28 4.34
CA TRP A 47 -0.97 -26.58 4.46
C TRP A 47 -0.76 -25.10 4.68
N LYS A 48 -1.75 -24.28 4.35
CA LYS A 48 -1.78 -22.94 4.92
C LYS A 48 -2.14 -23.04 6.39
N ALA A 49 -1.55 -22.17 7.19
CA ALA A 49 -1.88 -22.12 8.60
C ALA A 49 -3.35 -21.79 8.83
N GLU A 50 -3.97 -20.92 8.02
CA GLU A 50 -5.39 -20.55 8.13
C GLU A 50 -6.34 -21.75 8.01
N ASP A 51 -6.04 -22.67 7.10
CA ASP A 51 -6.86 -23.87 6.87
C ASP A 51 -6.78 -24.83 8.07
N ILE A 52 -5.58 -24.97 8.63
CA ILE A 52 -5.34 -25.79 9.82
C ILE A 52 -5.99 -25.14 11.04
N VAL A 53 -5.84 -23.82 11.21
CA VAL A 53 -6.54 -23.06 12.26
C VAL A 53 -8.03 -23.27 12.20
N THR A 54 -8.64 -23.08 11.03
CA THR A 54 -10.08 -23.22 10.81
C THR A 54 -10.56 -24.64 11.14
N TYR A 55 -9.79 -25.65 10.76
CA TYR A 55 -10.11 -27.04 11.10
C TYR A 55 -9.99 -27.31 12.60
N LEU A 56 -8.96 -26.79 13.27
CA LEU A 56 -8.76 -26.98 14.70
C LEU A 56 -9.85 -26.29 15.52
N GLN A 57 -10.23 -25.06 15.17
CA GLN A 57 -11.35 -24.35 15.80
C GLN A 57 -12.66 -25.14 15.70
N LYS A 58 -12.95 -25.70 14.52
CA LYS A 58 -14.15 -26.53 14.29
C LYS A 58 -14.11 -27.91 14.94
N LYS A 59 -12.91 -28.44 15.22
CA LYS A 59 -12.74 -29.77 15.79
C LYS A 59 -12.78 -29.77 17.32
N PHE A 60 -12.45 -28.65 17.96
CA PHE A 60 -12.28 -28.54 19.41
C PHE A 60 -13.16 -27.46 20.07
N ASP A 61 -14.30 -27.08 19.46
CA ASP A 61 -15.37 -26.21 20.01
C ASP A 61 -14.86 -25.10 20.96
N ASP A 62 -14.20 -24.09 20.38
CA ASP A 62 -13.79 -22.83 21.04
C ASP A 62 -12.72 -22.89 22.15
N GLU A 63 -12.13 -24.06 22.47
CA GLU A 63 -10.98 -24.14 23.41
C GLU A 63 -9.61 -23.83 22.77
N TYR A 64 -9.56 -23.65 21.45
CA TYR A 64 -8.32 -23.42 20.69
C TYR A 64 -8.30 -22.07 19.96
N ASP A 65 -7.77 -21.06 20.66
CA ASP A 65 -7.59 -19.70 20.14
C ASP A 65 -6.35 -19.66 19.22
N VAL A 66 -6.48 -20.03 17.94
CA VAL A 66 -5.35 -20.13 17.00
C VAL A 66 -5.42 -19.03 15.94
N ILE A 67 -4.36 -18.23 15.80
CA ILE A 67 -4.26 -17.17 14.78
C ILE A 67 -3.20 -17.60 13.75
N SER A 68 -3.59 -17.70 12.48
CA SER A 68 -2.67 -17.83 11.34
C SER A 68 -2.28 -16.45 10.89
N THR A 69 -0.99 -16.17 10.91
CA THR A 69 -0.49 -14.80 10.78
C THR A 69 -0.05 -14.44 9.35
N GLY A 70 -0.24 -15.35 8.38
CA GLY A 70 0.07 -15.16 6.95
C GLY A 70 -0.80 -14.13 6.21
N ASN A 71 -1.98 -13.79 6.75
CA ASN A 71 -2.89 -12.76 6.23
C ASN A 71 -2.87 -11.46 7.07
N MET A 72 -1.92 -11.25 7.97
CA MET A 72 -1.96 -10.05 8.82
C MET A 72 -1.72 -8.79 7.99
N SER A 73 -2.55 -7.78 8.23
CA SER A 73 -2.50 -6.49 7.56
C SER A 73 -1.10 -5.89 7.62
N SER A 74 -0.66 -5.31 6.50
CA SER A 74 0.54 -4.49 6.43
C SER A 74 0.16 -3.01 6.53
N LYS A 75 1.06 -2.20 7.06
CA LYS A 75 0.93 -0.74 7.09
C LYS A 75 2.14 -0.08 6.48
N ARG A 76 1.93 1.05 5.82
CA ARG A 76 2.94 1.74 5.02
C ARG A 76 3.28 3.12 5.58
N ILE A 77 4.57 3.39 5.73
CA ILE A 77 5.14 4.67 6.18
C ILE A 77 5.88 5.30 5.00
N ALA A 78 5.57 6.53 4.63
CA ALA A 78 6.43 7.31 3.73
C ALA A 78 7.28 8.28 4.53
N ILE A 79 8.61 8.26 4.36
CA ILE A 79 9.49 9.27 4.95
C ILE A 79 10.02 10.20 3.86
N ILE A 80 9.70 11.49 4.01
CA ILE A 80 9.94 12.54 3.02
C ILE A 80 10.81 13.61 3.63
N GLY A 81 11.82 14.06 2.90
CA GLY A 81 12.65 15.16 3.34
C GLY A 81 13.92 15.28 2.50
N ARG A 82 14.62 16.40 2.67
CA ARG A 82 15.84 16.68 1.92
C ARG A 82 16.92 15.64 2.17
N ALA A 83 17.89 15.60 1.26
CA ALA A 83 19.08 14.78 1.43
C ALA A 83 19.80 15.12 2.75
N ARG A 84 20.48 14.13 3.34
CA ARG A 84 21.24 14.29 4.60
C ARG A 84 20.37 14.80 5.77
N GLY A 85 19.10 14.42 5.75
CA GLY A 85 18.17 14.70 6.84
C GLY A 85 18.37 13.76 8.03
N GLY A 86 18.63 12.48 7.74
CA GLY A 86 18.62 11.39 8.72
C GLY A 86 17.52 10.36 8.50
N LYS A 87 16.92 10.30 7.30
CA LYS A 87 15.79 9.40 6.97
C LYS A 87 16.15 7.91 7.16
N SER A 88 17.20 7.45 6.49
CA SER A 88 17.67 6.06 6.63
C SER A 88 18.14 5.73 8.05
N PHE A 89 18.61 6.74 8.79
CA PHE A 89 18.99 6.58 10.19
C PHE A 89 17.77 6.37 11.10
N PHE A 90 16.67 7.08 10.87
CA PHE A 90 15.39 6.81 11.51
C PHE A 90 14.91 5.38 11.23
N ASN A 91 15.00 4.93 9.97
CA ASN A 91 14.59 3.58 9.56
C ASN A 91 15.37 2.48 10.31
N SER A 92 16.65 2.74 10.64
CA SER A 92 17.47 1.81 11.45
C SER A 92 16.84 1.46 12.80
N ARG A 93 15.95 2.29 13.35
CA ARG A 93 15.29 2.02 14.64
C ARG A 93 14.17 0.99 14.56
N PHE A 94 13.70 0.69 13.35
CA PHE A 94 12.69 -0.33 13.12
C PHE A 94 13.28 -1.71 12.85
N VAL A 95 14.57 -1.81 12.53
CA VAL A 95 15.21 -3.06 12.11
C VAL A 95 16.05 -3.67 13.24
N PHE A 96 16.20 -5.00 13.19
CA PHE A 96 16.96 -5.76 14.18
C PHE A 96 18.47 -5.50 14.07
N ASP A 97 19.07 -5.76 12.89
CA ASP A 97 20.48 -5.47 12.63
C ASP A 97 20.67 -4.02 12.20
N ARG A 98 20.73 -3.13 13.19
CA ARG A 98 20.90 -1.69 12.99
C ARG A 98 22.22 -1.35 12.32
N THR A 99 23.31 -1.96 12.78
CA THR A 99 24.66 -1.66 12.31
C THR A 99 24.82 -2.08 10.85
N GLY A 100 24.36 -3.27 10.48
CA GLY A 100 24.35 -3.71 9.09
C GLY A 100 23.50 -2.79 8.21
N PHE A 101 22.30 -2.44 8.66
CA PHE A 101 21.43 -1.52 7.92
C PHE A 101 22.05 -0.14 7.71
N VAL A 102 22.64 0.45 8.75
CA VAL A 102 23.33 1.74 8.68
C VAL A 102 24.52 1.67 7.72
N ASN A 103 25.33 0.62 7.81
CA ASN A 103 26.47 0.44 6.91
C ASN A 103 26.01 0.31 5.44
N LEU A 104 24.89 -0.35 5.21
CA LEU A 104 24.36 -0.58 3.86
C LEU A 104 23.68 0.66 3.27
N PHE A 105 22.90 1.42 4.05
CA PHE A 105 22.03 2.49 3.52
C PHE A 105 22.36 3.91 3.99
N CYS A 106 23.17 4.11 5.03
CA CYS A 106 23.55 5.45 5.50
C CYS A 106 24.88 5.93 4.90
N GLY A 107 24.92 7.20 4.48
CA GLY A 107 26.04 7.79 3.74
C GLY A 107 27.05 8.60 4.56
N ASN A 108 26.99 8.64 5.90
CA ASN A 108 27.87 9.49 6.73
C ASN A 108 28.01 10.93 6.18
N ASN A 109 26.89 11.61 5.94
CA ASN A 109 26.77 12.94 5.30
C ASN A 109 27.00 13.02 3.78
N SER A 110 27.14 11.88 3.09
CA SER A 110 27.01 11.80 1.63
C SER A 110 25.57 11.47 1.19
N ASP A 111 25.24 11.81 -0.06
CA ASP A 111 23.95 11.47 -0.68
C ASP A 111 24.00 10.01 -1.16
N LYS A 112 23.57 9.11 -0.28
CA LYS A 112 23.63 7.66 -0.52
C LYS A 112 22.37 7.12 -1.21
N THR A 113 21.18 7.50 -0.73
CA THR A 113 19.89 7.06 -1.29
C THR A 113 19.66 7.59 -2.71
N ALA A 114 20.07 6.81 -3.71
CA ALA A 114 19.98 7.16 -5.13
C ALA A 114 18.64 6.78 -5.76
N CYS A 115 17.86 5.90 -5.15
CA CYS A 115 16.50 5.55 -5.55
C CYS A 115 15.64 5.31 -4.29
N PRO A 116 14.32 5.24 -4.40
CA PRO A 116 13.47 4.79 -3.31
C PRO A 116 13.89 3.42 -2.79
N ILE A 117 13.86 3.28 -1.46
CA ILE A 117 14.13 2.00 -0.76
C ILE A 117 12.86 1.62 0.00
N TYR A 118 12.29 0.46 -0.31
CA TYR A 118 11.14 -0.11 0.38
C TYR A 118 11.63 -1.07 1.47
N VAL A 119 11.62 -0.60 2.71
CA VAL A 119 12.04 -1.36 3.89
C VAL A 119 10.86 -2.17 4.41
N LYS A 120 10.81 -3.44 4.04
CA LYS A 120 9.78 -4.41 4.41
C LYS A 120 10.17 -5.13 5.70
N ILE A 121 9.46 -4.85 6.78
CA ILE A 121 9.81 -5.29 8.13
C ILE A 121 8.79 -6.29 8.63
N SER A 122 9.23 -7.48 9.04
CA SER A 122 8.32 -8.53 9.50
C SER A 122 9.01 -9.59 10.36
N GLU A 123 8.29 -10.14 11.35
CA GLU A 123 8.78 -11.25 12.18
C GLU A 123 9.03 -12.55 11.37
N TYR A 124 8.49 -12.67 10.14
CA TYR A 124 8.69 -13.84 9.26
C TYR A 124 10.03 -13.85 8.53
N ILE A 125 10.74 -12.73 8.50
CA ILE A 125 11.97 -12.61 7.74
C ILE A 125 13.07 -13.37 8.49
N THR A 126 13.54 -14.47 7.90
CA THR A 126 14.57 -15.32 8.53
C THR A 126 15.97 -14.80 8.25
N LEU A 127 16.18 -14.23 7.05
CA LEU A 127 17.46 -13.70 6.59
C LEU A 127 17.24 -12.31 5.99
N GLU A 128 18.01 -11.35 6.48
CA GLU A 128 17.96 -9.96 6.01
C GLU A 128 18.65 -9.85 4.64
N ASN A 129 17.93 -9.29 3.68
CA ASN A 129 18.36 -9.26 2.27
C ASN A 129 17.77 -8.04 1.54
N TYR A 130 18.25 -7.81 0.31
CA TYR A 130 17.75 -6.77 -0.57
C TYR A 130 17.72 -7.23 -2.03
N ILE A 131 16.86 -6.58 -2.82
CA ILE A 131 16.64 -6.86 -4.24
C ILE A 131 16.57 -5.52 -4.98
N PHE A 132 17.32 -5.41 -6.08
CA PHE A 132 17.30 -4.25 -6.96
C PHE A 132 16.28 -4.45 -8.10
N HIS A 133 15.41 -3.47 -8.33
CA HIS A 133 14.38 -3.52 -9.35
C HIS A 133 14.48 -2.30 -10.28
N THR A 134 14.32 -2.54 -11.59
CA THR A 134 14.22 -1.49 -12.61
C THR A 134 13.59 -2.02 -13.90
N ASP A 135 12.76 -1.21 -14.54
CA ASP A 135 12.25 -1.46 -15.90
C ASP A 135 13.09 -0.76 -17.00
N PHE A 136 14.28 -0.27 -16.66
CA PHE A 136 15.18 0.47 -17.57
C PHE A 136 15.40 -0.27 -18.90
N ASN A 137 15.71 -1.57 -18.86
CA ASN A 137 15.97 -2.36 -20.06
C ASN A 137 14.74 -2.53 -20.97
N SER A 138 13.53 -2.41 -20.40
CA SER A 138 12.27 -2.47 -21.13
C SER A 138 11.95 -1.16 -21.85
N ILE A 139 12.33 -0.02 -21.26
CA ILE A 139 12.12 1.32 -21.82
C ILE A 139 13.17 1.65 -22.89
N TYR A 140 14.44 1.34 -22.63
CA TYR A 140 15.56 1.67 -23.50
C TYR A 140 15.90 0.50 -24.42
N GLN A 141 15.05 0.24 -25.42
CA GLN A 141 15.25 -0.82 -26.42
C GLN A 141 16.37 -0.47 -27.43
N SER A 142 16.95 -1.50 -28.04
CA SER A 142 18.29 -1.58 -28.66
C SER A 142 18.57 -0.77 -29.94
N ASP A 143 17.92 0.37 -30.16
CA ASP A 143 18.08 1.15 -31.40
C ASP A 143 19.06 2.33 -31.32
N ASP A 144 19.66 2.58 -30.15
CA ASP A 144 20.70 3.59 -29.99
C ASP A 144 22.07 2.89 -30.13
N GLY A 145 22.80 3.16 -31.22
CA GLY A 145 24.13 2.61 -31.54
C GLY A 145 25.25 3.07 -30.60
N ASP A 146 24.98 3.07 -29.29
CA ASP A 146 25.84 3.52 -28.20
C ASP A 146 26.32 2.30 -27.40
N ASP A 147 27.62 2.00 -27.52
CA ASP A 147 28.24 0.89 -26.80
C ASP A 147 28.15 1.07 -25.27
N GLU A 148 28.10 2.31 -24.77
CA GLU A 148 27.96 2.60 -23.32
C GLU A 148 26.57 2.20 -22.80
N LEU A 149 25.51 2.47 -23.58
CA LEU A 149 24.16 2.05 -23.23
C LEU A 149 24.03 0.52 -23.22
N ARG A 150 24.67 -0.17 -24.18
CA ARG A 150 24.66 -1.64 -24.20
C ARG A 150 25.35 -2.22 -22.96
N GLU A 151 26.51 -1.70 -22.59
CA GLU A 151 27.26 -2.14 -21.41
C GLU A 151 26.45 -1.91 -20.11
N LEU A 152 25.80 -0.76 -19.99
CA LEU A 152 24.91 -0.47 -18.86
C LEU A 152 23.75 -1.48 -18.79
N LYS A 153 23.10 -1.78 -19.91
CA LYS A 153 21.99 -2.75 -19.94
C LYS A 153 22.41 -4.17 -19.54
N GLU A 154 23.61 -4.59 -19.95
CA GLU A 154 24.18 -5.88 -19.54
C GLU A 154 24.39 -5.91 -18.02
N ARG A 155 25.01 -4.87 -17.46
CA ARG A 155 25.19 -4.74 -16.00
C ARG A 155 23.85 -4.73 -15.26
N VAL A 156 22.87 -3.97 -15.72
CA VAL A 156 21.50 -3.97 -15.16
C VAL A 156 20.91 -5.38 -15.16
N SER A 157 21.04 -6.12 -16.26
CA SER A 157 20.50 -7.49 -16.38
C SER A 157 21.13 -8.47 -15.39
N THR A 158 22.38 -8.24 -14.99
CA THR A 158 23.07 -9.09 -13.99
C THR A 158 22.73 -8.76 -12.55
N LEU A 159 22.11 -7.59 -12.30
CA LEU A 159 21.82 -7.09 -10.96
C LEU A 159 20.32 -7.11 -10.61
N VAL A 160 19.46 -6.89 -11.60
CA VAL A 160 18.02 -6.75 -11.40
C VAL A 160 17.39 -8.08 -10.97
N ASP A 161 16.43 -8.01 -10.05
CA ASP A 161 15.64 -9.14 -9.53
C ASP A 161 16.45 -10.27 -8.86
N HIS A 162 17.72 -10.01 -8.52
CA HIS A 162 18.56 -10.92 -7.75
C HIS A 162 18.51 -10.60 -6.25
N THR A 163 18.52 -11.65 -5.42
CA THR A 163 18.57 -11.52 -3.95
C THR A 163 20.01 -11.44 -3.47
N TYR A 164 20.31 -10.37 -2.73
CA TYR A 164 21.61 -10.13 -2.10
C TYR A 164 21.44 -10.09 -0.58
N LEU A 165 22.38 -10.67 0.16
CA LEU A 165 22.37 -10.61 1.62
C LEU A 165 22.73 -9.20 2.10
N GLN A 166 22.23 -8.81 3.28
CA GLN A 166 22.47 -7.48 3.84
C GLN A 166 23.95 -7.13 4.03
N ASP A 167 24.81 -8.12 4.25
CA ASP A 167 26.26 -7.93 4.41
C ASP A 167 27.02 -7.78 3.08
N ASP A 168 26.35 -7.95 1.93
CA ASP A 168 26.93 -7.75 0.60
C ASP A 168 26.97 -6.26 0.22
N ILE A 169 27.87 -5.53 0.90
CA ILE A 169 28.08 -4.10 0.71
C ILE A 169 28.70 -3.81 -0.68
N GLU A 170 29.50 -4.73 -1.21
CA GLU A 170 30.15 -4.57 -2.52
C GLU A 170 29.11 -4.52 -3.65
N LYS A 171 28.12 -5.44 -3.62
CA LYS A 171 27.04 -5.42 -4.61
C LYS A 171 26.14 -4.20 -4.48
N MET A 172 25.87 -3.74 -3.26
CA MET A 172 25.12 -2.50 -3.06
C MET A 172 25.84 -1.29 -3.67
N ASN A 173 27.16 -1.18 -3.50
CA ASN A 173 27.96 -0.12 -4.12
C ASN A 173 27.97 -0.23 -5.65
N GLU A 174 27.89 -1.43 -6.22
CA GLU A 174 27.73 -1.65 -7.65
C GLU A 174 26.36 -1.18 -8.15
N ILE A 175 25.28 -1.57 -7.44
CA ILE A 175 23.90 -1.15 -7.73
C ILE A 175 23.76 0.37 -7.66
N GLU A 176 24.30 1.03 -6.63
CA GLU A 176 24.27 2.50 -6.51
C GLU A 176 24.94 3.20 -7.70
N ARG A 177 26.05 2.64 -8.21
CA ARG A 177 26.72 3.17 -9.42
C ARG A 177 25.84 3.00 -10.64
N VAL A 178 25.26 1.82 -10.84
CA VAL A 178 24.33 1.55 -11.95
C VAL A 178 23.12 2.48 -11.91
N ILE A 179 22.54 2.73 -10.74
CA ILE A 179 21.41 3.67 -10.60
C ILE A 179 21.80 5.09 -11.02
N ARG A 180 23.00 5.56 -10.64
CA ARG A 180 23.48 6.89 -11.04
C ARG A 180 23.71 6.98 -12.55
N GLU A 181 24.25 5.92 -13.15
CA GLU A 181 24.44 5.82 -14.61
C GLU A 181 23.10 5.82 -15.36
N ILE A 182 22.10 5.05 -14.88
CA ILE A 182 20.71 5.08 -15.40
C ILE A 182 20.17 6.51 -15.43
N ARG A 183 20.32 7.24 -14.32
CA ARG A 183 19.84 8.63 -14.22
C ARG A 183 20.53 9.56 -15.21
N THR A 184 21.83 9.39 -15.44
CA THR A 184 22.56 10.17 -16.45
C THR A 184 22.01 9.91 -17.86
N VAL A 185 21.68 8.66 -18.19
CA VAL A 185 21.05 8.32 -19.48
C VAL A 185 19.67 8.97 -19.59
N GLU A 186 18.86 8.90 -18.54
CA GLU A 186 17.51 9.51 -18.49
C GLU A 186 17.54 11.03 -18.65
N GLU A 187 18.47 11.70 -17.97
CA GLU A 187 18.70 13.15 -18.11
C GLU A 187 19.11 13.53 -19.54
N GLY A 188 19.85 12.65 -20.23
CA GLY A 188 20.19 12.80 -21.65
C GLY A 188 19.01 12.58 -22.62
N HIS A 189 17.92 11.97 -22.15
CA HIS A 189 16.74 11.62 -22.96
C HIS A 189 15.43 12.15 -22.34
N PRO A 190 15.26 13.47 -22.17
CA PRO A 190 14.12 14.04 -21.43
C PRO A 190 12.76 13.80 -22.09
N ASN A 191 12.73 13.36 -23.35
CA ASN A 191 11.50 13.00 -24.06
C ASN A 191 11.06 11.55 -23.83
N ARG A 192 11.87 10.74 -23.14
CA ARG A 192 11.53 9.36 -22.76
C ARG A 192 11.03 9.33 -21.32
N LYS A 193 10.20 8.34 -21.00
CA LYS A 193 9.78 8.08 -19.62
C LYS A 193 11.00 7.65 -18.80
N ASN A 194 11.15 8.18 -17.59
CA ASN A 194 12.14 7.67 -16.64
C ASN A 194 11.77 6.24 -16.21
N SER A 195 12.79 5.43 -15.94
CA SER A 195 12.64 4.08 -15.43
C SER A 195 12.10 4.07 -14.01
N ASN A 196 11.28 3.07 -13.71
CA ASN A 196 10.84 2.77 -12.37
C ASN A 196 11.94 2.00 -11.62
N THR A 197 12.90 2.74 -11.06
CA THR A 197 14.04 2.17 -10.33
C THR A 197 13.85 2.25 -8.81
N TYR A 198 14.04 1.14 -8.10
CA TYR A 198 13.92 1.05 -6.63
C TYR A 198 14.64 -0.18 -6.03
N ILE A 199 14.76 -0.20 -4.70
CA ILE A 199 15.32 -1.34 -3.95
C ILE A 199 14.29 -1.82 -2.92
N ASP A 200 13.98 -3.11 -2.93
CA ASP A 200 13.28 -3.77 -1.84
C ASP A 200 14.30 -4.28 -0.83
N THR A 201 14.06 -4.08 0.47
CA THR A 201 14.84 -4.71 1.52
C THR A 201 13.95 -5.37 2.56
N PHE A 202 14.32 -6.58 2.95
CA PHE A 202 13.56 -7.43 3.86
C PHE A 202 14.31 -7.50 5.19
N GLN A 203 13.68 -6.96 6.23
CA GLN A 203 14.29 -6.72 7.53
C GLN A 203 13.54 -7.41 8.68
N ARG A 204 14.27 -7.91 9.68
CA ARG A 204 13.63 -8.33 10.94
C ARG A 204 13.30 -7.12 11.80
N PRO A 205 12.20 -7.13 12.56
CA PRO A 205 11.82 -6.01 13.39
C PRO A 205 12.71 -5.89 14.63
N SER A 206 13.05 -4.65 14.98
CA SER A 206 13.60 -4.26 16.27
C SER A 206 12.59 -4.49 17.41
N VAL A 207 13.02 -4.37 18.66
CA VAL A 207 12.10 -4.43 19.82
C VAL A 207 10.98 -3.41 19.70
N PHE A 208 11.32 -2.17 19.35
CA PHE A 208 10.36 -1.09 19.14
C PHE A 208 9.33 -1.43 18.05
N CYS A 209 9.79 -1.94 16.90
CA CYS A 209 8.89 -2.32 15.81
C CYS A 209 8.00 -3.50 16.19
N LYS A 210 8.52 -4.51 16.92
CA LYS A 210 7.73 -5.64 17.42
C LYS A 210 6.58 -5.19 18.31
N GLU A 211 6.80 -4.19 19.17
CA GLU A 211 5.72 -3.64 20.00
C GLU A 211 4.61 -3.03 19.15
N ILE A 212 4.95 -2.22 18.15
CA ILE A 212 3.98 -1.63 17.23
C ILE A 212 3.21 -2.71 16.47
N LEU A 213 3.91 -3.71 15.91
CA LEU A 213 3.28 -4.82 15.19
C LEU A 213 2.28 -5.57 16.06
N ARG A 214 2.63 -5.86 17.32
CA ARG A 214 1.77 -6.58 18.25
C ARG A 214 0.57 -5.75 18.72
N GLU A 215 0.81 -4.50 19.10
CA GLU A 215 -0.26 -3.61 19.60
C GLU A 215 -1.29 -3.24 18.53
N CYS A 216 -0.88 -3.24 17.26
CA CYS A 216 -1.75 -2.96 16.12
C CYS A 216 -2.25 -4.23 15.39
N GLY A 217 -1.80 -5.42 15.79
CA GLY A 217 -2.18 -6.67 15.12
C GLY A 217 -1.67 -6.80 13.67
N LEU A 218 -0.50 -6.23 13.37
CA LEU A 218 0.08 -6.17 12.02
C LEU A 218 1.11 -7.27 11.78
N GLY A 219 1.15 -7.80 10.56
CA GLY A 219 2.15 -8.81 10.15
C GLY A 219 3.43 -8.21 9.62
N SER A 220 3.35 -6.99 9.11
CA SER A 220 4.48 -6.27 8.60
C SER A 220 4.23 -4.77 8.61
N VAL A 221 5.32 -4.02 8.53
CA VAL A 221 5.32 -2.59 8.18
C VAL A 221 6.27 -2.40 7.01
N GLU A 222 5.86 -1.61 6.03
CA GLU A 222 6.71 -1.16 4.94
C GLU A 222 7.07 0.31 5.14
N ILE A 223 8.36 0.66 5.04
CA ILE A 223 8.82 2.06 5.07
C ILE A 223 9.39 2.41 3.70
N VAL A 224 8.82 3.43 3.06
CA VAL A 224 9.32 4.01 1.82
C VAL A 224 10.33 5.11 2.17
N ASP A 225 11.62 4.79 2.10
CA ASP A 225 12.70 5.76 2.21
C ASP A 225 12.90 6.46 0.87
N THR A 226 12.47 7.71 0.79
CA THR A 226 12.61 8.50 -0.44
C THR A 226 14.06 8.98 -0.63
N PRO A 227 14.53 9.14 -1.88
CA PRO A 227 15.72 9.93 -2.16
C PRO A 227 15.61 11.34 -1.54
N GLY A 228 16.72 12.07 -1.45
CA GLY A 228 16.64 13.47 -1.04
C GLY A 228 15.75 14.27 -1.98
N VAL A 229 14.61 14.78 -1.48
CA VAL A 229 13.69 15.58 -2.30
C VAL A 229 14.09 17.06 -2.29
N SER A 230 14.16 17.67 -3.46
CA SER A 230 14.39 19.12 -3.65
C SER A 230 13.13 19.85 -4.15
N GLY A 231 11.96 19.26 -3.87
CA GLY A 231 10.65 19.78 -4.27
C GLY A 231 9.99 18.97 -5.39
N ASN A 232 10.72 18.06 -6.03
CA ASN A 232 10.16 17.06 -6.94
C ASN A 232 10.07 15.74 -6.19
N ILE A 233 8.86 15.21 -6.05
CA ILE A 233 8.62 13.90 -5.44
C ILE A 233 7.89 13.01 -6.43
N GLU A 234 8.21 11.73 -6.46
CA GLU A 234 7.42 10.76 -7.22
C GLU A 234 6.21 10.38 -6.36
N ALA A 235 5.13 11.18 -6.44
CA ALA A 235 3.95 11.03 -5.59
C ALA A 235 3.33 9.62 -5.65
N ASN A 236 3.30 9.01 -6.84
CA ASN A 236 2.87 7.63 -7.04
C ASN A 236 3.62 6.63 -6.15
N LYS A 237 4.94 6.82 -5.94
CA LYS A 237 5.75 5.90 -5.14
C LYS A 237 5.46 5.94 -3.65
N ILE A 238 4.96 7.06 -3.14
CA ILE A 238 4.62 7.24 -1.72
C ILE A 238 3.11 7.23 -1.46
N ALA A 239 2.29 7.21 -2.51
CA ALA A 239 0.83 7.16 -2.41
C ALA A 239 0.36 5.98 -1.54
N LYS A 240 -0.86 6.09 -1.00
CA LYS A 240 -1.47 5.06 -0.14
C LYS A 240 -0.70 4.75 1.15
N SER A 241 0.24 5.60 1.56
CA SER A 241 0.87 5.45 2.87
C SER A 241 -0.13 5.74 3.98
N ASP A 242 -0.16 4.91 5.01
CA ASP A 242 -1.03 5.11 6.19
C ASP A 242 -0.57 6.32 7.01
N ILE A 243 0.74 6.59 7.00
CA ILE A 243 1.35 7.75 7.65
C ILE A 243 2.48 8.33 6.80
N TYR A 244 2.53 9.67 6.74
CA TYR A 244 3.58 10.43 6.08
C TYR A 244 4.41 11.18 7.11
N LEU A 245 5.72 10.96 7.08
CA LEU A 245 6.69 11.59 7.97
C LEU A 245 7.49 12.61 7.17
N PHE A 246 7.30 13.89 7.49
CA PHE A 246 8.07 14.98 6.90
C PHE A 246 9.24 15.34 7.80
N LEU A 247 10.45 15.01 7.37
CA LEU A 247 11.66 15.38 8.07
C LEU A 247 12.07 16.80 7.67
N VAL A 248 11.82 17.74 8.58
CA VAL A 248 11.96 19.20 8.35
C VAL A 248 13.18 19.74 9.09
N LYS A 249 13.92 20.63 8.43
CA LYS A 249 15.02 21.41 9.04
C LYS A 249 14.56 22.84 9.39
N PRO A 250 15.33 23.56 10.23
CA PRO A 250 15.01 24.96 10.53
C PRO A 250 14.86 25.80 9.26
N ASP A 251 13.81 26.64 9.23
CA ASP A 251 13.41 27.39 8.04
C ASP A 251 14.54 28.30 7.54
N ASN A 252 14.90 28.13 6.27
CA ASN A 252 15.83 28.99 5.55
C ASN A 252 15.26 29.47 4.20
N GLY A 253 13.93 29.47 4.04
CA GLY A 253 13.24 29.86 2.81
C GLY A 253 13.19 28.74 1.75
N ASP A 254 14.32 28.08 1.49
CA ASP A 254 14.41 26.96 0.55
C ASP A 254 13.62 25.73 1.06
N GLU A 255 13.71 25.46 2.37
CA GLU A 255 12.95 24.39 3.02
C GLU A 255 11.44 24.63 2.89
N SER A 256 11.00 25.86 3.14
CA SER A 256 9.61 26.30 3.00
C SER A 256 9.07 26.10 1.57
N GLN A 257 9.83 26.50 0.55
CA GLN A 257 9.42 26.30 -0.84
C GLN A 257 9.37 24.82 -1.23
N THR A 258 10.36 24.04 -0.78
CA THR A 258 10.42 22.59 -1.02
C THR A 258 9.21 21.89 -0.40
N LEU A 259 8.91 22.18 0.87
CA LEU A 259 7.79 21.61 1.58
C LEU A 259 6.46 22.01 0.93
N ARG A 260 6.32 23.27 0.48
CA ARG A 260 5.12 23.73 -0.22
C ARG A 260 4.85 22.91 -1.47
N LYS A 261 5.86 22.73 -2.31
CA LYS A 261 5.75 21.97 -3.57
C LYS A 261 5.31 20.53 -3.29
N VAL A 262 6.01 19.86 -2.37
CA VAL A 262 5.69 18.48 -1.99
C VAL A 262 4.27 18.35 -1.46
N VAL A 263 3.87 19.20 -0.50
CA VAL A 263 2.51 19.16 0.08
C VAL A 263 1.44 19.42 -0.97
N THR A 264 1.68 20.33 -1.90
CA THR A 264 0.75 20.61 -3.00
C THR A 264 0.58 19.39 -3.90
N GLU A 265 1.68 18.70 -4.22
CA GLU A 265 1.69 17.53 -5.08
C GLU A 265 1.01 16.31 -4.44
N ILE A 266 1.18 16.12 -3.13
CA ILE A 266 0.67 14.92 -2.44
C ILE A 266 -0.62 15.16 -1.66
N LYS A 267 -1.19 16.37 -1.67
CA LYS A 267 -2.40 16.72 -0.88
C LYS A 267 -3.53 15.70 -1.11
N ALA A 268 -3.78 15.37 -2.36
CA ALA A 268 -4.78 14.38 -2.77
C ALA A 268 -4.48 12.98 -2.20
N ASP A 269 -3.20 12.63 -2.05
CA ASP A 269 -2.71 11.33 -1.58
C ASP A 269 -2.49 11.25 -0.04
N VAL A 270 -2.52 12.37 0.67
CA VAL A 270 -2.46 12.42 2.14
C VAL A 270 -3.82 12.68 2.80
N ALA A 271 -4.86 12.94 2.02
CA ALA A 271 -6.17 13.38 2.53
C ALA A 271 -6.79 12.50 3.64
N THR A 272 -6.56 11.19 3.64
CA THR A 272 -7.07 10.26 4.66
C THR A 272 -5.96 9.64 5.52
N SER A 273 -4.74 10.13 5.40
CA SER A 273 -3.56 9.56 6.06
C SER A 273 -3.12 10.45 7.22
N LYS A 274 -2.44 9.86 8.20
CA LYS A 274 -1.81 10.64 9.27
C LYS A 274 -0.56 11.33 8.76
N VAL A 275 -0.30 12.53 9.27
CA VAL A 275 0.93 13.26 8.93
C VAL A 275 1.65 13.67 10.19
N VAL A 276 2.98 13.53 10.17
CA VAL A 276 3.86 13.96 11.26
C VAL A 276 5.04 14.72 10.70
N PHE A 277 5.34 15.88 11.29
CA PHE A 277 6.50 16.70 10.95
C PHE A 277 7.63 16.43 11.96
N LEU A 278 8.62 15.66 11.55
CA LEU A 278 9.83 15.39 12.32
C LEU A 278 10.79 16.57 12.20
N TYR A 279 10.76 17.48 13.17
CA TYR A 279 11.55 18.71 13.13
C TYR A 279 12.93 18.51 13.76
N LYS A 280 13.97 18.60 12.93
CA LYS A 280 15.35 18.46 13.38
C LYS A 280 15.82 19.73 14.07
N LYS A 281 16.03 19.66 15.39
CA LYS A 281 16.58 20.76 16.19
C LYS A 281 17.97 20.41 16.68
N GLU A 282 18.95 21.24 16.36
CA GLU A 282 20.30 21.08 16.89
C GLU A 282 20.33 21.44 18.38
N GLY A 283 20.96 20.60 19.19
CA GLY A 283 21.09 20.82 20.62
C GLY A 283 21.28 19.53 21.43
N VAL A 284 21.64 19.70 22.70
CA VAL A 284 21.86 18.59 23.65
C VAL A 284 20.69 18.54 24.63
N PHE A 285 19.76 17.61 24.39
CA PHE A 285 18.49 17.48 25.14
C PHE A 285 18.52 16.36 26.19
N ILE A 286 19.67 16.15 26.83
CA ILE A 286 19.95 15.02 27.74
C ILE A 286 19.16 14.98 29.05
N THR A 287 18.16 15.85 29.23
CA THR A 287 17.24 15.80 30.37
C THR A 287 15.80 15.94 29.88
N LYS A 288 14.85 15.28 30.56
CA LYS A 288 13.41 15.37 30.24
C LYS A 288 12.94 16.83 30.13
N LYS A 289 13.35 17.70 31.07
CA LYS A 289 13.01 19.12 31.03
C LYS A 289 13.51 19.82 29.75
N LYS A 290 14.77 19.59 29.37
CA LYS A 290 15.34 20.20 28.15
C LYS A 290 14.66 19.68 26.87
N TYR A 291 14.28 18.41 26.86
CA TYR A 291 13.53 17.81 25.75
C TYR A 291 12.13 18.45 25.64
N GLU A 292 11.40 18.60 26.74
CA GLU A 292 10.09 19.26 26.77
C GLU A 292 10.17 20.75 26.39
N ASP A 293 11.16 21.48 26.90
CA ASP A 293 11.40 22.88 26.50
C ASP A 293 11.65 22.99 24.98
N ALA A 294 12.39 22.03 24.41
CA ALA A 294 12.64 21.95 22.97
C ALA A 294 11.39 21.58 22.18
N ARG A 295 10.55 20.64 22.66
CA ARG A 295 9.24 20.30 22.06
C ARG A 295 8.32 21.52 21.98
N LEU A 296 8.24 22.32 23.05
CA LEU A 296 7.43 23.54 23.04
C LEU A 296 7.99 24.60 22.09
N ALA A 297 9.31 24.69 21.96
CA ALA A 297 9.94 25.63 21.05
C ALA A 297 9.69 25.26 19.57
N ILE A 298 9.78 23.98 19.19
CA ILE A 298 9.54 23.59 17.78
C ILE A 298 8.11 23.87 17.31
N ARG A 299 7.11 23.81 18.20
CA ARG A 299 5.73 24.15 17.84
C ARG A 299 5.59 25.61 17.41
N LYS A 300 6.36 26.49 18.06
CA LYS A 300 6.44 27.91 17.68
C LYS A 300 7.17 28.09 16.37
N ASP A 301 8.28 27.38 16.18
CA ASP A 301 9.06 27.40 14.94
C ASP A 301 8.19 26.92 13.75
N MET A 302 7.40 25.86 13.94
CA MET A 302 6.51 25.28 12.93
C MET A 302 5.25 26.10 12.62
N ALA A 303 4.88 27.07 13.46
CA ALA A 303 3.72 27.93 13.21
C ALA A 303 3.88 28.79 11.94
N ALA A 304 5.12 29.14 11.57
CA ALA A 304 5.41 29.85 10.32
C ALA A 304 5.04 29.02 9.08
N TYR A 305 5.23 27.69 9.14
CA TYR A 305 4.83 26.78 8.06
C TYR A 305 3.31 26.63 7.96
N SER A 306 2.57 26.76 9.06
CA SER A 306 1.10 26.72 9.03
C SER A 306 0.50 27.88 8.21
N GLU A 307 1.11 29.07 8.23
CA GLU A 307 0.67 30.20 7.38
C GLU A 307 0.99 29.97 5.89
N LEU A 308 2.04 29.20 5.58
CA LEU A 308 2.44 28.89 4.20
C LEU A 308 1.40 28.04 3.45
N PHE A 309 0.51 27.36 4.17
CA PHE A 309 -0.56 26.52 3.62
C PHE A 309 -1.97 27.15 3.72
N LYS A 310 -2.07 28.41 4.11
CA LYS A 310 -3.36 29.06 4.38
C LYS A 310 -4.28 29.12 3.17
N ASP A 311 -3.71 29.33 1.98
CA ASP A 311 -4.41 29.31 0.70
C ASP A 311 -4.96 27.92 0.36
N LEU A 312 -4.37 26.85 0.89
CA LEU A 312 -4.81 25.48 0.68
C LEU A 312 -5.95 25.04 1.62
N LYS A 313 -6.30 25.85 2.63
CA LYS A 313 -7.36 25.61 3.65
C LYS A 313 -8.75 26.12 3.25
N GLY A 314 -8.92 26.56 2.00
CA GLY A 314 -10.15 27.26 1.56
C GLY A 314 -11.40 26.39 1.38
N ASN A 315 -11.27 25.06 1.44
CA ASN A 315 -12.36 24.13 1.12
C ASN A 315 -12.68 23.17 2.28
N ILE A 316 -13.89 22.59 2.27
CA ILE A 316 -14.42 21.78 3.37
C ILE A 316 -13.50 20.61 3.71
N ILE A 317 -12.99 19.90 2.70
CA ILE A 317 -12.14 18.72 2.91
C ILE A 317 -10.75 19.06 3.47
N SER A 318 -10.25 20.29 3.23
CA SER A 318 -8.94 20.75 3.73
C SER A 318 -8.93 21.14 5.21
N THR A 319 -10.09 21.42 5.81
CA THR A 319 -10.20 21.95 7.18
C THR A 319 -9.68 21.00 8.27
N GLY A 320 -9.53 19.71 7.97
CA GLY A 320 -9.07 18.68 8.92
C GLY A 320 -7.82 17.93 8.47
N LEU A 321 -7.06 18.45 7.51
CA LEU A 321 -5.85 17.78 7.01
C LEU A 321 -4.64 18.08 7.88
N ASP A 322 -4.09 17.03 8.53
CA ASP A 322 -2.86 17.09 9.34
C ASP A 322 -1.70 17.80 8.59
N VAL A 323 -1.57 17.57 7.28
CA VAL A 323 -0.52 18.16 6.42
C VAL A 323 -0.58 19.69 6.37
N LEU A 324 -1.75 20.28 6.60
CA LEU A 324 -1.95 21.74 6.57
C LEU A 324 -1.85 22.36 7.97
N ASP A 325 -1.65 21.57 9.03
CA ASP A 325 -1.36 22.07 10.38
C ASP A 325 -0.03 21.53 10.96
N PRO A 326 1.12 21.90 10.38
CA PRO A 326 2.42 21.42 10.84
C PRO A 326 2.71 21.66 12.32
N SER A 327 2.22 22.76 12.89
CA SER A 327 2.42 23.11 14.30
C SER A 327 1.80 22.12 15.29
N SER A 328 0.63 21.56 14.97
CA SER A 328 -0.07 20.61 15.85
C SER A 328 0.45 19.19 15.67
N HIS A 329 1.07 18.90 14.53
CA HIS A 329 1.52 17.56 14.13
C HIS A 329 3.05 17.41 14.10
N CYS A 330 3.80 18.29 14.77
CA CYS A 330 5.26 18.21 14.83
C CYS A 330 5.79 17.41 16.04
N ILE A 331 6.86 16.66 15.80
CA ILE A 331 7.64 15.94 16.82
C ILE A 331 9.10 16.38 16.72
N LEU A 332 9.76 16.53 17.87
CA LEU A 332 11.18 16.86 17.95
C LEU A 332 11.99 15.67 17.44
N PHE A 333 12.76 15.85 16.38
CA PHE A 333 13.68 14.84 15.88
C PHE A 333 15.09 15.09 16.45
N PRO A 334 15.55 14.30 17.44
CA PRO A 334 16.85 14.51 18.08
C PRO A 334 17.99 14.08 17.15
N THR A 335 19.20 14.54 17.45
CA THR A 335 20.41 13.90 16.93
C THR A 335 20.50 12.51 17.55
N MET A 336 20.55 11.49 16.68
CA MET A 336 20.61 10.10 17.09
C MET A 336 22.06 9.59 17.11
N ASP A 337 22.37 8.68 18.03
CA ASP A 337 23.67 8.04 18.21
C ASP A 337 23.78 6.75 17.36
N PRO A 338 24.91 6.48 16.70
CA PRO A 338 25.08 5.30 15.85
C PRO A 338 24.99 3.98 16.61
N ASP A 339 25.42 3.94 17.86
CA ASP A 339 25.68 2.70 18.59
C ASP A 339 24.62 2.45 19.66
N GLU A 340 24.16 3.49 20.35
CA GLU A 340 23.26 3.38 21.50
C GLU A 340 21.97 4.19 21.33
N ILE A 341 20.92 3.83 22.08
CA ILE A 341 19.72 4.67 22.20
C ILE A 341 19.93 5.58 23.41
N ILE A 342 20.08 6.87 23.17
CA ILE A 342 20.21 7.89 24.23
C ILE A 342 18.83 8.39 24.69
N LEU A 343 18.75 8.98 25.90
CA LEU A 343 17.48 9.49 26.46
C LEU A 343 16.64 10.35 25.49
N PRO A 344 17.20 11.31 24.71
CA PRO A 344 16.41 12.04 23.71
C PRO A 344 15.75 11.14 22.66
N GLU A 345 16.41 10.05 22.27
CA GLU A 345 15.86 9.07 21.33
C GLU A 345 14.76 8.24 21.98
N GLU A 346 14.90 7.84 23.25
CA GLU A 346 13.85 7.11 23.97
C GLU A 346 12.56 7.93 24.01
N LEU A 347 12.65 9.21 24.39
CA LEU A 347 11.51 10.12 24.45
C LEU A 347 10.91 10.38 23.05
N PHE A 348 11.75 10.46 22.03
CA PHE A 348 11.29 10.57 20.65
C PHE A 348 10.53 9.33 20.18
N LEU A 349 11.04 8.13 20.50
CA LEU A 349 10.41 6.86 20.16
C LEU A 349 9.07 6.70 20.88
N GLU A 350 8.94 7.16 22.12
CA GLU A 350 7.66 7.25 22.84
C GLU A 350 6.67 8.16 22.09
N ASP A 351 7.08 9.39 21.74
CA ASP A 351 6.23 10.36 21.06
C ASP A 351 5.74 9.86 19.68
N ILE A 352 6.64 9.26 18.88
CA ILE A 352 6.28 8.77 17.54
C ILE A 352 5.45 7.49 17.59
N LYS A 353 5.63 6.65 18.63
CA LYS A 353 4.82 5.45 18.84
C LYS A 353 3.34 5.80 18.91
N GLU A 354 2.96 6.83 19.65
CA GLU A 354 1.56 7.29 19.73
C GLU A 354 0.98 7.58 18.34
N LYS A 355 1.75 8.23 17.46
CA LYS A 355 1.34 8.53 16.09
C LYS A 355 1.22 7.30 15.21
N PHE A 356 2.08 6.30 15.40
CA PHE A 356 1.90 5.01 14.72
C PHE A 356 0.66 4.27 15.20
N LEU A 357 0.39 4.26 16.51
CA LEU A 357 -0.83 3.63 17.03
C LEU A 357 -2.09 4.33 16.50
N GLU A 358 -2.09 5.67 16.41
CA GLU A 358 -3.19 6.44 15.80
C GLU A 358 -3.38 6.12 14.30
N ALA A 359 -2.29 5.90 13.56
CA ALA A 359 -2.35 5.65 12.12
C ALA A 359 -2.66 4.19 11.76
N PHE A 360 -2.19 3.25 12.57
CA PHE A 360 -2.19 1.82 12.21
C PHE A 360 -3.33 1.04 12.82
N LYS A 361 -3.86 1.48 13.97
CA LYS A 361 -5.08 0.87 14.48
C LYS A 361 -6.21 1.17 13.50
N PRO A 362 -7.08 0.18 13.21
CA PRO A 362 -8.25 0.41 12.38
C PRO A 362 -8.99 1.63 12.93
N GLU A 363 -9.27 2.62 12.08
CA GLU A 363 -10.16 3.71 12.48
C GLU A 363 -11.46 3.10 12.98
N ASP A 364 -12.11 3.75 13.94
CA ASP A 364 -13.48 3.42 14.30
C ASP A 364 -14.40 3.84 13.13
N GLU A 365 -14.36 3.10 12.02
CA GLU A 365 -15.26 3.25 10.88
C GLU A 365 -16.72 3.18 11.35
N SER A 366 -16.97 2.46 12.45
CA SER A 366 -18.28 2.42 13.08
C SER A 366 -18.74 3.79 13.57
N GLY A 367 -17.83 4.63 14.11
CA GLY A 367 -18.13 5.98 14.55
C GLY A 367 -18.56 6.90 13.40
N ILE A 368 -17.79 6.87 12.32
CA ILE A 368 -18.03 7.70 11.12
C ILE A 368 -19.31 7.24 10.39
N ASP A 369 -19.54 5.93 10.27
CA ASP A 369 -20.76 5.38 9.67
C ASP A 369 -22.00 5.60 10.54
N LYS A 370 -21.86 5.59 11.87
CA LYS A 370 -22.94 5.95 12.80
C LYS A 370 -23.35 7.42 12.63
N GLU A 371 -22.40 8.31 12.39
CA GLU A 371 -22.69 9.74 12.19
C GLU A 371 -23.51 9.97 10.91
N LEU A 372 -23.14 9.36 9.77
CA LEU A 372 -23.97 9.41 8.57
C LEU A 372 -25.37 8.83 8.83
N LYS A 373 -25.45 7.64 9.44
CA LYS A 373 -26.73 6.98 9.75
C LYS A 373 -27.63 7.87 10.61
N LYS A 374 -27.04 8.56 11.58
CA LYS A 374 -27.74 9.53 12.43
C LYS A 374 -28.30 10.68 11.60
N ILE A 375 -27.47 11.32 10.77
CA ILE A 375 -27.90 12.44 9.91
C ILE A 375 -29.03 12.00 8.97
N VAL A 376 -28.91 10.83 8.33
CA VAL A 376 -29.94 10.27 7.45
C VAL A 376 -31.23 9.98 8.23
N SER A 377 -31.13 9.47 9.45
CA SER A 377 -32.32 9.21 10.29
C SER A 377 -33.03 10.48 10.75
N GLU A 378 -32.28 11.57 10.96
CA GLU A 378 -32.81 12.86 11.45
C GLU A 378 -33.38 13.73 10.31
N LEU A 379 -32.72 13.75 9.16
CA LEU A 379 -33.08 14.61 8.02
C LEU A 379 -33.83 13.87 6.90
N GLY A 380 -33.82 12.53 6.92
CA GLY A 380 -34.51 11.70 5.94
C GLY A 380 -34.08 11.99 4.50
N GLY A 381 -35.07 12.12 3.62
CA GLY A 381 -34.86 12.27 2.17
C GLY A 381 -33.97 13.44 1.75
N GLN A 382 -33.86 14.50 2.56
CA GLN A 382 -32.96 15.62 2.26
C GLN A 382 -31.48 15.21 2.29
N ALA A 383 -31.06 14.50 3.34
CA ALA A 383 -29.70 14.01 3.46
C ALA A 383 -29.40 12.92 2.41
N GLU A 384 -30.40 12.08 2.11
CA GLU A 384 -30.26 11.05 1.08
C GLU A 384 -30.06 11.65 -0.31
N GLU A 385 -30.91 12.59 -0.71
CA GLU A 385 -30.82 13.27 -2.00
C GLU A 385 -29.51 14.04 -2.13
N PHE A 386 -29.08 14.73 -1.06
CA PHE A 386 -27.81 15.44 -1.04
C PHE A 386 -26.61 14.50 -1.23
N THR A 387 -26.59 13.37 -0.50
CA THR A 387 -25.52 12.36 -0.61
C THR A 387 -25.47 11.75 -2.02
N LEU A 388 -26.62 11.42 -2.60
CA LEU A 388 -26.72 10.91 -3.96
C LEU A 388 -26.26 11.93 -5.00
N ASN A 389 -26.64 13.20 -4.85
CA ASN A 389 -26.23 14.26 -5.76
C ASN A 389 -24.71 14.47 -5.71
N ILE A 390 -24.09 14.40 -4.52
CA ILE A 390 -22.63 14.45 -4.40
C ILE A 390 -22.00 13.30 -5.19
N MET A 391 -22.45 12.06 -5.01
CA MET A 391 -21.86 10.90 -5.71
C MET A 391 -22.11 10.93 -7.22
N ARG A 392 -23.31 11.33 -7.67
CA ARG A 392 -23.69 11.36 -9.09
C ARG A 392 -23.00 12.47 -9.88
N ASN A 393 -22.63 13.56 -9.22
CA ASN A 393 -21.99 14.71 -9.86
C ASN A 393 -20.45 14.64 -9.86
N ILE A 394 -19.85 13.58 -9.31
CA ILE A 394 -18.41 13.33 -9.48
C ILE A 394 -18.16 13.18 -11.00
N PRO A 395 -17.22 13.93 -11.59
CA PRO A 395 -16.92 13.84 -13.02
C PRO A 395 -16.56 12.41 -13.43
N ALA A 396 -17.09 11.98 -14.57
CA ALA A 396 -16.69 10.74 -15.21
C ALA A 396 -15.28 10.90 -15.80
N HIS A 397 -14.52 9.81 -15.86
CA HIS A 397 -13.23 9.82 -16.56
C HIS A 397 -13.44 10.02 -18.06
N GLU A 398 -12.64 10.91 -18.64
CA GLU A 398 -12.55 11.07 -20.08
C GLU A 398 -11.74 9.93 -20.67
N LEU A 399 -12.43 8.94 -21.25
CA LEU A 399 -11.80 7.83 -21.97
C LEU A 399 -11.55 8.24 -23.41
N ALA A 400 -10.39 7.89 -23.97
CA ALA A 400 -10.05 8.24 -25.33
C ALA A 400 -11.00 7.55 -26.32
N VAL A 401 -11.52 8.34 -27.27
CA VAL A 401 -12.32 7.83 -28.39
C VAL A 401 -11.37 7.29 -29.44
N GLY A 402 -10.83 6.09 -29.21
CA GLY A 402 -10.07 5.36 -30.21
C GLY A 402 -10.94 4.87 -31.36
N GLU A 403 -10.35 4.67 -32.55
CA GLU A 403 -11.05 4.04 -33.69
C GLU A 403 -11.36 2.54 -33.43
N MET A 404 -10.67 1.92 -32.46
CA MET A 404 -10.87 0.51 -32.05
C MET A 404 -10.99 0.39 -30.53
N ASP A 405 -12.02 -0.34 -30.08
CA ASP A 405 -12.20 -0.72 -28.68
C ASP A 405 -11.10 -1.71 -28.26
N TYR A 406 -10.53 -1.51 -27.06
CA TYR A 406 -9.63 -2.46 -26.41
C TYR A 406 -10.44 -3.44 -25.56
N SER A 407 -10.33 -4.73 -25.86
CA SER A 407 -11.17 -5.81 -25.36
C SER A 407 -10.44 -6.77 -24.41
N VAL A 408 -11.20 -7.56 -23.65
CA VAL A 408 -10.64 -8.62 -22.79
C VAL A 408 -9.90 -9.66 -23.64
N GLU A 409 -10.38 -9.93 -24.85
CA GLU A 409 -9.73 -10.84 -25.80
C GLU A 409 -8.33 -10.34 -26.21
N GLN A 410 -8.14 -9.02 -26.34
CA GLN A 410 -6.82 -8.44 -26.60
C GLN A 410 -5.89 -8.61 -25.41
N VAL A 411 -6.38 -8.37 -24.18
CA VAL A 411 -5.60 -8.65 -22.96
C VAL A 411 -5.14 -10.11 -22.93
N MET A 412 -6.04 -11.06 -23.22
CA MET A 412 -5.70 -12.48 -23.26
C MET A 412 -4.69 -12.84 -24.37
N ALA A 413 -4.66 -12.07 -25.46
CA ALA A 413 -3.73 -12.26 -26.56
C ALA A 413 -2.33 -11.70 -26.25
N GLU A 414 -2.22 -10.72 -25.35
CA GLU A 414 -0.97 -10.09 -24.90
C GLU A 414 -0.10 -10.96 -23.98
N GLN A 415 -0.60 -12.16 -23.60
CA GLN A 415 0.10 -13.15 -22.78
C GLN A 415 0.72 -12.51 -21.52
N HIS A 416 -0.15 -11.99 -20.65
CA HIS A 416 0.27 -11.46 -19.37
C HIS A 416 0.71 -12.55 -18.40
N ASP A 417 1.65 -12.21 -17.52
CA ASP A 417 2.04 -13.04 -16.40
C ASP A 417 1.55 -12.40 -15.10
N ARG A 418 1.03 -13.21 -14.19
CA ARG A 418 0.54 -12.70 -12.90
C ARG A 418 1.63 -12.09 -12.02
N VAL A 419 2.90 -12.41 -12.27
CA VAL A 419 4.06 -11.88 -11.53
C VAL A 419 4.57 -10.63 -12.23
N MET A 420 4.55 -9.47 -11.55
CA MET A 420 4.87 -8.16 -12.14
C MET A 420 6.16 -8.12 -12.97
N THR A 421 7.23 -8.80 -12.53
CA THR A 421 8.53 -8.81 -13.22
C THR A 421 8.49 -9.61 -14.50
N LYS A 422 7.69 -10.70 -14.53
CA LYS A 422 7.46 -11.51 -15.73
C LYS A 422 6.48 -10.86 -16.70
N ASP A 423 5.60 -9.99 -16.19
CA ASP A 423 4.73 -9.15 -17.00
C ASP A 423 5.44 -7.93 -17.62
N ASN A 424 6.73 -7.75 -17.35
CA ASN A 424 7.47 -6.53 -17.68
C ASN A 424 6.82 -5.26 -17.10
N TYR A 425 6.25 -5.38 -15.89
CA TYR A 425 5.61 -4.30 -15.15
C TYR A 425 4.45 -3.60 -15.89
N ARG A 426 3.87 -4.23 -16.92
CA ARG A 426 2.82 -3.64 -17.75
C ARG A 426 1.59 -3.24 -16.91
N PHE A 427 0.97 -4.18 -16.21
CA PHE A 427 -0.17 -3.86 -15.34
C PHE A 427 0.19 -3.02 -14.11
N HIS A 428 1.37 -3.25 -13.54
CA HIS A 428 1.86 -2.47 -12.39
C HIS A 428 1.94 -0.97 -12.73
N ASN A 429 2.55 -0.64 -13.87
CA ASN A 429 2.68 0.73 -14.34
C ASN A 429 1.33 1.36 -14.71
N ASP A 430 0.42 0.59 -15.31
CA ASP A 430 -0.93 1.06 -15.64
C ASP A 430 -1.75 1.35 -14.39
N LEU A 431 -1.56 0.56 -13.33
CA LEU A 431 -2.23 0.74 -12.05
C LEU A 431 -1.81 2.03 -11.34
N ASP A 432 -0.51 2.31 -11.29
CA ASP A 432 0.00 3.55 -10.70
C ASP A 432 -0.66 4.79 -11.34
N TYR A 433 -0.75 4.79 -12.67
CA TYR A 433 -1.41 5.86 -13.41
C TYR A 433 -2.91 5.95 -13.09
N ALA A 434 -3.60 4.80 -13.09
CA ALA A 434 -5.03 4.75 -12.79
C ALA A 434 -5.35 5.27 -11.38
N TYR A 435 -4.49 4.99 -10.40
CA TYR A 435 -4.63 5.55 -9.05
C TYR A 435 -4.47 7.06 -9.03
N SER A 436 -3.42 7.59 -9.65
CA SER A 436 -3.18 9.04 -9.70
C SER A 436 -4.34 9.78 -10.39
N MET A 437 -4.90 9.22 -11.46
CA MET A 437 -6.07 9.78 -12.12
C MET A 437 -7.29 9.86 -11.20
N GLU A 438 -7.65 8.76 -10.54
CA GLU A 438 -8.84 8.73 -9.67
C GLU A 438 -8.66 9.59 -8.42
N SER A 439 -7.50 9.53 -7.76
CA SER A 439 -7.17 10.42 -6.63
C SER A 439 -7.33 11.89 -7.01
N SER A 440 -6.81 12.28 -8.18
CA SER A 440 -6.90 13.67 -8.66
C SER A 440 -8.33 14.07 -9.00
N ASN A 441 -9.10 13.17 -9.62
CA ASN A 441 -10.51 13.43 -9.95
C ASN A 441 -11.34 13.69 -8.69
N LEU A 442 -11.18 12.83 -7.67
CA LEU A 442 -11.86 13.02 -6.38
C LEU A 442 -11.41 14.30 -5.68
N ASP A 443 -10.10 14.55 -5.56
CA ASP A 443 -9.61 15.76 -4.87
C ASP A 443 -10.08 17.04 -5.59
N ASN A 444 -10.04 17.09 -6.92
CA ASN A 444 -10.51 18.23 -7.69
C ASN A 444 -12.00 18.51 -7.47
N TYR A 445 -12.83 17.46 -7.54
CA TYR A 445 -14.26 17.59 -7.30
C TYR A 445 -14.57 18.01 -5.86
N PHE A 446 -14.00 17.33 -4.87
CA PHE A 446 -14.29 17.64 -3.47
C PHE A 446 -13.64 18.96 -2.99
N SER A 447 -12.57 19.41 -3.66
CA SER A 447 -11.94 20.70 -3.38
C SER A 447 -12.79 21.90 -3.81
N SER A 448 -13.81 21.71 -4.66
CA SER A 448 -14.71 22.80 -5.05
C SER A 448 -15.72 23.17 -3.95
N PHE A 449 -15.95 22.31 -2.96
CA PHE A 449 -16.94 22.54 -1.91
C PHE A 449 -16.40 23.48 -0.83
N THR A 450 -17.04 24.63 -0.65
CA THR A 450 -16.65 25.63 0.36
C THR A 450 -17.69 25.76 1.47
N ALA A 451 -17.25 26.14 2.67
CA ALA A 451 -18.15 26.39 3.80
C ALA A 451 -19.07 27.60 3.58
N ALA A 452 -18.73 28.48 2.63
CA ALA A 452 -19.58 29.61 2.24
C ALA A 452 -20.78 29.15 1.39
N GLU A 453 -20.58 28.17 0.52
CA GLU A 453 -21.64 27.59 -0.33
C GLU A 453 -22.48 26.55 0.41
N TYR A 454 -21.86 25.81 1.34
CA TYR A 454 -22.50 24.77 2.16
C TYR A 454 -22.36 25.10 3.65
N PRO A 455 -23.12 26.07 4.17
CA PRO A 455 -22.97 26.56 5.54
C PRO A 455 -23.52 25.61 6.60
N GLU A 456 -24.37 24.64 6.23
CA GLU A 456 -25.00 23.73 7.19
C GLU A 456 -24.02 22.63 7.62
N GLU A 457 -23.87 22.43 8.93
CA GLU A 457 -22.89 21.50 9.51
C GLU A 457 -23.05 20.07 8.98
N TRP A 458 -24.29 19.58 8.86
CA TRP A 458 -24.57 18.23 8.36
C TRP A 458 -24.16 18.06 6.89
N GLN A 459 -24.24 19.10 6.05
CA GLN A 459 -23.79 19.06 4.66
C GLN A 459 -22.27 18.90 4.60
N GLN A 460 -21.55 19.67 5.41
CA GLN A 460 -20.09 19.59 5.50
C GLN A 460 -19.62 18.22 6.01
N ILE A 461 -20.35 17.63 6.98
CA ILE A 461 -20.09 16.28 7.46
C ILE A 461 -20.30 15.24 6.35
N ILE A 462 -21.40 15.32 5.58
CA ILE A 462 -21.63 14.40 4.45
C ILE A 462 -20.54 14.54 3.38
N ILE A 463 -20.16 15.76 3.00
CA ILE A 463 -19.08 16.00 2.02
C ILE A 463 -17.78 15.33 2.48
N LYS A 464 -17.38 15.55 3.74
CA LYS A 464 -16.19 14.92 4.33
C LYS A 464 -16.30 13.40 4.38
N TYR A 465 -17.48 12.89 4.74
CA TYR A 465 -17.77 11.46 4.83
C TYR A 465 -17.59 10.76 3.47
N VAL A 466 -18.26 11.27 2.44
CA VAL A 466 -18.22 10.68 1.09
C VAL A 466 -16.79 10.73 0.55
N HIS A 467 -16.14 11.89 0.62
CA HIS A 467 -14.74 12.03 0.20
C HIS A 467 -13.83 11.02 0.90
N LYS A 468 -13.91 10.93 2.23
CA LYS A 468 -13.08 10.01 3.02
C LYS A 468 -13.33 8.55 2.65
N LYS A 469 -14.58 8.12 2.50
CA LYS A 469 -14.92 6.73 2.16
C LYS A 469 -14.45 6.34 0.76
N LEU A 470 -14.62 7.22 -0.23
CA LEU A 470 -14.15 6.98 -1.59
C LEU A 470 -12.63 6.91 -1.64
N THR A 471 -11.96 7.93 -1.08
CA THR A 471 -10.49 8.03 -1.06
C THR A 471 -9.84 6.87 -0.28
N ALA A 472 -10.42 6.44 0.85
CA ALA A 472 -9.93 5.28 1.58
C ALA A 472 -10.08 3.97 0.78
N SER A 473 -11.19 3.80 0.06
CA SER A 473 -11.44 2.58 -0.70
C SER A 473 -10.54 2.43 -1.92
N ILE A 474 -10.25 3.51 -2.66
CA ILE A 474 -9.29 3.45 -3.77
C ILE A 474 -7.87 3.18 -3.29
N ARG A 475 -7.54 3.54 -2.04
CA ARG A 475 -6.23 3.31 -1.44
C ARG A 475 -6.06 1.88 -0.93
N ALA A 476 -7.11 1.24 -0.47
CA ALA A 476 -7.08 -0.14 -0.01
C ALA A 476 -7.21 -1.13 -1.18
N ASP A 477 -6.12 -1.80 -1.54
CA ASP A 477 -6.15 -2.94 -2.47
C ASP A 477 -7.14 -3.99 -1.94
N ARG A 478 -8.01 -4.50 -2.82
CA ARG A 478 -9.07 -5.43 -2.45
C ARG A 478 -9.26 -6.46 -3.56
N GLY A 479 -9.20 -7.73 -3.21
CA GLY A 479 -9.41 -8.82 -4.16
C GLY A 479 -9.32 -10.19 -3.52
N LEU A 480 -9.50 -11.23 -4.32
CA LEU A 480 -9.54 -12.61 -3.85
C LEU A 480 -8.18 -13.30 -3.96
N GLY A 481 -7.38 -12.90 -4.95
CA GLY A 481 -6.07 -13.49 -5.19
C GLY A 481 -5.08 -13.18 -4.07
N VAL A 482 -4.42 -14.23 -3.55
CA VAL A 482 -3.27 -14.09 -2.65
C VAL A 482 -2.06 -14.83 -3.21
N GLY A 483 -0.92 -14.13 -3.21
CA GLY A 483 0.36 -14.61 -3.69
C GLY A 483 1.33 -14.89 -2.57
N ALA A 484 1.86 -16.11 -2.50
CA ALA A 484 2.86 -16.49 -1.49
C ALA A 484 4.31 -16.46 -2.02
N HIS A 485 4.51 -16.19 -3.31
CA HIS A 485 5.82 -16.25 -3.92
C HIS A 485 6.70 -15.02 -3.56
N PRO A 486 8.00 -15.17 -3.23
CA PRO A 486 8.88 -14.04 -2.89
C PRO A 486 9.00 -12.93 -3.95
N TRP A 487 8.90 -13.27 -5.22
CA TRP A 487 8.95 -12.32 -6.35
C TRP A 487 7.60 -11.66 -6.69
N GLU A 488 6.54 -11.93 -5.91
CA GLU A 488 5.25 -11.27 -6.09
C GLU A 488 5.12 -10.01 -5.24
N GLU A 489 4.34 -9.07 -5.75
CA GLU A 489 3.90 -7.91 -4.99
C GLU A 489 3.13 -8.36 -3.74
N ARG A 490 3.20 -7.58 -2.66
CA ARG A 490 2.39 -7.79 -1.46
C ARG A 490 1.60 -6.52 -1.16
N PRO A 491 0.28 -6.48 -1.42
CA PRO A 491 -0.54 -7.53 -2.04
C PRO A 491 -0.19 -7.74 -3.52
N ALA A 492 -0.59 -8.89 -4.09
CA ALA A 492 -0.29 -9.28 -5.48
C ALA A 492 -1.13 -8.48 -6.50
N ARG A 493 -0.86 -7.17 -6.61
CA ARG A 493 -1.68 -6.20 -7.36
C ARG A 493 -1.90 -6.57 -8.81
N THR A 494 -0.86 -7.05 -9.51
CA THR A 494 -0.98 -7.55 -10.89
C THR A 494 -2.10 -8.59 -11.00
N MET A 495 -2.16 -9.56 -10.09
CA MET A 495 -3.23 -10.56 -10.04
C MET A 495 -4.59 -9.97 -9.65
N LEU A 496 -4.63 -8.97 -8.77
CA LEU A 496 -5.87 -8.29 -8.38
C LEU A 496 -6.50 -7.50 -9.54
N ILE A 497 -5.67 -6.99 -10.45
CA ILE A 497 -6.11 -6.36 -11.70
C ILE A 497 -6.67 -7.42 -12.64
N GLU A 498 -5.93 -8.52 -12.86
CA GLU A 498 -6.35 -9.62 -13.74
C GLU A 498 -7.72 -10.18 -13.34
N GLU A 499 -7.96 -10.43 -12.04
CA GLU A 499 -9.28 -10.91 -11.59
C GLU A 499 -10.39 -9.88 -11.80
N SER A 500 -10.08 -8.58 -11.77
CA SER A 500 -11.04 -7.50 -11.98
C SER A 500 -11.39 -7.38 -13.48
N ILE A 501 -10.40 -7.51 -14.36
CA ILE A 501 -10.62 -7.58 -15.82
C ILE A 501 -11.45 -8.81 -16.17
N LEU A 502 -11.19 -9.95 -15.52
CA LEU A 502 -11.82 -11.24 -15.74
C LEU A 502 -12.96 -11.53 -14.75
N ALA A 503 -13.59 -10.51 -14.17
CA ALA A 503 -14.49 -10.65 -13.03
C ALA A 503 -15.65 -11.63 -13.29
N ASP A 504 -16.21 -11.62 -14.51
CA ASP A 504 -17.27 -12.53 -14.93
C ASP A 504 -16.82 -14.01 -14.90
N ARG A 505 -15.63 -14.30 -15.43
CA ARG A 505 -15.04 -15.65 -15.49
C ARG A 505 -14.62 -16.13 -14.11
N ILE A 506 -14.02 -15.26 -13.31
CA ILE A 506 -13.61 -15.58 -11.93
C ILE A 506 -14.86 -15.95 -11.12
N LEU A 507 -15.88 -15.09 -11.11
CA LEU A 507 -17.12 -15.33 -10.38
C LEU A 507 -17.83 -16.63 -10.83
N ALA A 508 -17.88 -16.88 -12.14
CA ALA A 508 -18.49 -18.10 -12.69
C ALA A 508 -17.79 -19.39 -12.23
N ASN A 509 -16.49 -19.33 -11.91
CA ASN A 509 -15.73 -20.51 -11.47
C ASN A 509 -15.75 -20.71 -9.94
N ILE A 510 -16.04 -19.67 -9.13
CA ILE A 510 -15.90 -19.75 -7.67
C ILE A 510 -17.22 -19.71 -6.89
N LEU A 511 -18.28 -19.06 -7.42
CA LEU A 511 -19.49 -18.78 -6.64
C LEU A 511 -20.27 -20.04 -6.23
N ASP A 512 -20.26 -21.08 -7.07
CA ASP A 512 -20.93 -22.36 -6.81
C ASP A 512 -20.06 -23.36 -6.04
N LYS A 513 -18.83 -22.97 -5.70
CA LYS A 513 -17.86 -23.82 -5.00
C LYS A 513 -17.86 -23.51 -3.51
N ASP A 514 -17.77 -24.57 -2.72
CA ASP A 514 -17.45 -24.46 -1.29
C ASP A 514 -16.09 -23.75 -1.16
N GLU A 515 -16.03 -22.81 -0.21
CA GLU A 515 -14.92 -21.89 0.02
C GLU A 515 -13.57 -22.60 0.11
N ARG A 516 -13.56 -23.81 0.71
CA ARG A 516 -12.36 -24.64 0.89
C ARG A 516 -11.75 -25.15 -0.41
N TYR A 517 -12.50 -25.12 -1.50
CA TYR A 517 -12.08 -25.66 -2.80
C TYR A 517 -11.98 -24.59 -3.88
N ARG A 518 -12.00 -23.29 -3.54
CA ARG A 518 -11.97 -22.19 -4.52
C ARG A 518 -10.61 -21.91 -5.15
N ASN A 519 -9.51 -22.35 -4.54
CA ASN A 519 -8.15 -22.12 -5.05
C ASN A 519 -7.96 -22.62 -6.50
N GLU A 520 -8.29 -23.87 -6.78
CA GLU A 520 -8.09 -24.46 -8.11
C GLU A 520 -9.04 -23.88 -9.18
N PRO A 521 -10.35 -23.72 -8.92
CA PRO A 521 -11.26 -23.00 -9.82
C PRO A 521 -10.82 -21.56 -10.12
N TYR A 522 -10.32 -20.83 -9.12
CA TYR A 522 -9.77 -19.48 -9.30
C TYR A 522 -8.56 -19.51 -10.25
N ARG A 523 -7.56 -20.35 -9.98
CA ARG A 523 -6.38 -20.52 -10.86
C ARG A 523 -6.76 -20.99 -12.26
N LYS A 524 -7.78 -21.83 -12.37
CA LYS A 524 -8.28 -22.33 -13.65
C LYS A 524 -8.89 -21.20 -14.49
N ALA A 525 -9.67 -20.31 -13.88
CA ALA A 525 -10.24 -19.16 -14.59
C ALA A 525 -9.17 -18.23 -15.18
N LEU A 526 -8.06 -18.00 -14.46
CA LEU A 526 -6.92 -17.23 -14.96
C LEU A 526 -6.18 -17.97 -16.09
N ARG A 527 -5.87 -19.28 -15.92
CA ARG A 527 -5.21 -20.10 -16.95
C ARG A 527 -6.02 -20.23 -18.23
N ASP A 528 -7.32 -20.47 -18.10
CA ASP A 528 -8.25 -20.54 -19.24
C ASP A 528 -8.37 -19.17 -19.96
N SER A 529 -7.89 -18.10 -19.31
CA SER A 529 -7.81 -16.74 -19.86
C SER A 529 -6.40 -16.37 -20.31
N ASN A 530 -5.52 -17.34 -20.58
CA ASN A 530 -4.14 -17.16 -21.06
C ASN A 530 -3.21 -16.35 -20.14
N ILE A 531 -3.55 -16.19 -18.86
CA ILE A 531 -2.60 -15.67 -17.87
C ILE A 531 -1.56 -16.75 -17.61
N THR A 532 -0.27 -16.40 -17.69
CA THR A 532 0.82 -17.32 -17.43
C THR A 532 1.31 -17.21 -16.00
N SER A 533 1.92 -18.31 -15.54
CA SER A 533 2.76 -18.29 -14.35
C SER A 533 3.59 -19.55 -14.24
N ALA A 534 4.85 -19.40 -13.85
CA ALA A 534 5.69 -20.53 -13.45
C ALA A 534 5.38 -21.02 -12.02
N THR A 535 4.64 -20.25 -11.23
CA THR A 535 4.47 -20.43 -9.77
C THR A 535 3.00 -20.54 -9.39
N TRP A 536 2.16 -21.17 -10.23
CA TRP A 536 0.73 -21.38 -9.95
C TRP A 536 0.45 -22.10 -8.62
N ASN A 537 1.38 -22.92 -8.17
CA ASN A 537 1.36 -23.58 -6.87
C ASN A 537 1.45 -22.62 -5.68
N CYS A 538 1.79 -21.34 -5.91
CA CYS A 538 1.91 -20.29 -4.89
C CYS A 538 0.70 -19.34 -4.83
N VAL A 539 -0.39 -19.65 -5.57
CA VAL A 539 -1.58 -18.78 -5.68
C VAL A 539 -2.72 -19.30 -4.82
N GLY A 540 -3.33 -18.47 -3.98
CA GLY A 540 -4.56 -18.76 -3.25
C GLY A 540 -5.72 -17.86 -3.64
N CYS A 541 -6.93 -18.30 -3.29
CA CYS A 541 -8.15 -17.51 -3.30
C CYS A 541 -8.64 -17.41 -1.85
N ILE A 542 -8.71 -16.20 -1.30
CA ILE A 542 -9.32 -15.98 0.01
C ILE A 542 -10.84 -15.84 -0.10
N ASN A 543 -11.53 -16.02 1.02
CA ASN A 543 -12.96 -15.79 1.11
C ASN A 543 -13.24 -14.43 1.75
N ASP A 544 -13.31 -13.40 0.91
CA ASP A 544 -13.59 -12.03 1.35
C ASP A 544 -14.88 -11.52 0.69
N VAL A 545 -15.87 -11.17 1.52
CA VAL A 545 -17.20 -10.74 1.07
C VAL A 545 -17.13 -9.43 0.29
N ASP A 546 -16.27 -8.50 0.71
CA ASP A 546 -16.08 -7.24 0.02
C ASP A 546 -15.42 -7.47 -1.34
N ALA A 547 -14.42 -8.35 -1.44
CA ALA A 547 -13.77 -8.69 -2.69
C ALA A 547 -14.75 -9.36 -3.68
N ILE A 548 -15.60 -10.29 -3.21
CA ILE A 548 -16.67 -10.86 -4.03
C ILE A 548 -17.64 -9.77 -4.50
N THR A 549 -18.04 -8.86 -3.60
CA THR A 549 -18.96 -7.76 -3.92
C THR A 549 -18.34 -6.80 -4.94
N LYS A 550 -17.06 -6.46 -4.80
CA LYS A 550 -16.29 -5.68 -5.79
C LYS A 550 -16.38 -6.33 -7.16
N LEU A 551 -16.09 -7.63 -7.28
CA LEU A 551 -16.15 -8.33 -8.57
C LEU A 551 -17.56 -8.37 -9.16
N LYS A 552 -18.61 -8.55 -8.33
CA LYS A 552 -20.01 -8.48 -8.78
C LYS A 552 -20.34 -7.08 -9.34
N ILE A 553 -19.92 -6.03 -8.65
CA ILE A 553 -20.06 -4.65 -9.10
C ILE A 553 -19.33 -4.43 -10.43
N VAL A 554 -18.10 -4.92 -10.56
CA VAL A 554 -17.33 -4.80 -11.81
C VAL A 554 -18.07 -5.48 -12.96
N LYS A 555 -18.53 -6.72 -12.75
CA LYS A 555 -19.32 -7.47 -13.75
C LYS A 555 -20.59 -6.73 -14.18
N GLU A 556 -21.33 -6.16 -13.23
CA GLU A 556 -22.65 -5.58 -13.50
C GLU A 556 -22.62 -4.13 -13.99
N CYS A 557 -21.62 -3.35 -13.55
CA CYS A 557 -21.58 -1.90 -13.78
C CYS A 557 -20.44 -1.47 -14.71
N LEU A 558 -19.31 -2.19 -14.71
CA LEU A 558 -18.07 -1.70 -15.32
C LEU A 558 -17.65 -2.52 -16.53
N ILE A 559 -17.95 -3.82 -16.62
CA ILE A 559 -17.43 -4.71 -17.68
C ILE A 559 -17.79 -4.26 -19.10
N ASN A 560 -18.90 -3.53 -19.26
CA ASN A 560 -19.41 -3.05 -20.55
C ASN A 560 -18.96 -1.62 -20.89
N VAL A 561 -18.23 -0.93 -20.00
CA VAL A 561 -17.70 0.41 -20.29
C VAL A 561 -16.61 0.27 -21.35
N ARG A 562 -16.80 0.88 -22.52
CA ARG A 562 -15.82 0.81 -23.61
C ARG A 562 -14.55 1.55 -23.22
N VAL A 563 -13.41 0.94 -23.53
CA VAL A 563 -12.08 1.47 -23.28
C VAL A 563 -11.24 1.29 -24.55
N SER A 564 -10.22 2.11 -24.72
CA SER A 564 -9.35 2.17 -25.89
C SER A 564 -7.93 1.67 -25.62
N SER A 565 -7.58 1.42 -24.36
CA SER A 565 -6.26 0.97 -23.94
C SER A 565 -6.30 0.04 -22.73
N ARG A 566 -5.19 -0.69 -22.51
CA ARG A 566 -4.99 -1.50 -21.30
C ARG A 566 -5.07 -0.66 -20.03
N GLN A 567 -4.47 0.53 -20.06
CA GLN A 567 -4.49 1.47 -18.95
C GLN A 567 -5.90 1.90 -18.55
N GLU A 568 -6.74 2.26 -19.52
CA GLU A 568 -8.16 2.56 -19.26
C GLU A 568 -8.93 1.34 -18.75
N MET A 569 -8.57 0.13 -19.21
CA MET A 569 -9.16 -1.09 -18.68
C MET A 569 -8.82 -1.31 -17.19
N VAL A 570 -7.57 -1.07 -16.78
CA VAL A 570 -7.18 -1.11 -15.36
C VAL A 570 -7.94 -0.06 -14.54
N LEU A 571 -8.03 1.17 -15.06
CA LEU A 571 -8.79 2.26 -14.44
C LEU A 571 -10.27 1.88 -14.24
N CYS A 572 -10.96 1.44 -15.29
CA CYS A 572 -12.38 1.15 -15.20
C CYS A 572 -12.70 -0.13 -14.43
N ARG A 573 -11.89 -1.21 -14.57
CA ARG A 573 -12.24 -2.53 -14.01
C ARG A 573 -11.70 -2.75 -12.60
N TYR A 574 -10.52 -2.23 -12.28
CA TYR A 574 -9.95 -2.39 -10.95
C TYR A 574 -10.21 -1.15 -10.08
N VAL A 575 -9.69 0.02 -10.45
CA VAL A 575 -9.85 1.25 -9.65
C VAL A 575 -11.32 1.69 -9.55
N GLY A 576 -12.07 1.60 -10.66
CA GLY A 576 -13.51 1.82 -10.68
C GLY A 576 -14.27 0.84 -9.79
N GLY A 577 -13.83 -0.41 -9.72
CA GLY A 577 -14.36 -1.39 -8.77
C GLY A 577 -14.14 -0.99 -7.32
N LEU A 578 -12.95 -0.45 -6.99
CA LEU A 578 -12.61 0.06 -5.66
C LEU A 578 -13.45 1.28 -5.25
N ARG A 579 -13.72 2.21 -6.18
CA ARG A 579 -14.64 3.32 -5.91
C ARG A 579 -16.08 2.86 -5.75
N LYS A 580 -16.58 2.03 -6.66
CA LYS A 580 -17.99 1.60 -6.67
C LYS A 580 -18.36 0.77 -5.44
N ILE A 581 -17.43 -0.01 -4.87
CA ILE A 581 -17.70 -0.69 -3.59
C ILE A 581 -17.79 0.28 -2.40
N ALA A 582 -17.08 1.42 -2.42
CA ALA A 582 -17.32 2.47 -1.44
C ALA A 582 -18.71 3.08 -1.61
N GLU A 583 -19.09 3.44 -2.85
CA GLU A 583 -20.44 3.94 -3.16
C GLU A 583 -21.53 2.94 -2.71
N TYR A 584 -21.32 1.64 -2.93
CA TYR A 584 -22.19 0.56 -2.45
C TYR A 584 -22.38 0.60 -0.92
N LYS A 585 -21.29 0.75 -0.18
CA LYS A 585 -21.32 0.81 1.29
C LYS A 585 -21.98 2.10 1.80
N ILE A 586 -21.76 3.22 1.13
CA ILE A 586 -22.43 4.49 1.45
C ILE A 586 -23.96 4.33 1.30
N LEU A 587 -24.42 3.76 0.18
CA LEU A 587 -25.84 3.46 -0.06
C LEU A 587 -26.41 2.50 0.99
N GLY A 588 -25.68 1.44 1.34
CA GLY A 588 -26.07 0.52 2.41
C GLY A 588 -26.21 1.22 3.77
N ASN A 589 -25.30 2.17 4.08
CA ASN A 589 -25.38 2.98 5.30
C ASN A 589 -26.54 3.99 5.28
N MET A 590 -27.05 4.36 4.11
CA MET A 590 -28.29 5.12 3.94
C MET A 590 -29.55 4.23 4.04
N GLY A 591 -29.41 2.91 4.21
CA GLY A 591 -30.53 1.97 4.38
C GLY A 591 -31.03 1.31 3.09
N TYR A 592 -30.28 1.39 2.00
CA TYR A 592 -30.63 0.73 0.74
C TYR A 592 -30.40 -0.78 0.85
N THR A 593 -31.30 -1.57 0.25
CA THR A 593 -31.13 -3.02 0.11
C THR A 593 -30.09 -3.33 -0.98
N GLU A 594 -29.48 -4.52 -0.96
CA GLU A 594 -28.44 -4.90 -1.93
C GLU A 594 -28.86 -4.66 -3.39
N ASP A 595 -30.08 -5.08 -3.76
CA ASP A 595 -30.62 -4.88 -5.11
C ASP A 595 -30.73 -3.40 -5.48
N LYS A 596 -31.22 -2.56 -4.56
CA LYS A 596 -31.35 -1.11 -4.79
C LYS A 596 -29.99 -0.43 -4.86
N CYS A 597 -29.02 -0.87 -4.05
CA CYS A 597 -27.65 -0.39 -4.16
C CYS A 597 -27.11 -0.65 -5.58
N MET A 598 -27.29 -1.86 -6.11
CA MET A 598 -26.84 -2.20 -7.46
C MET A 598 -27.55 -1.39 -8.55
N GLU A 599 -28.87 -1.15 -8.42
CA GLU A 599 -29.62 -0.30 -9.35
C GLU A 599 -29.12 1.15 -9.35
N GLU A 600 -28.82 1.70 -8.18
CA GLU A 600 -28.30 3.07 -8.05
C GLU A 600 -26.85 3.19 -8.54
N LEU A 601 -26.00 2.20 -8.27
CA LEU A 601 -24.61 2.19 -8.74
C LEU A 601 -24.48 2.24 -10.25
N LYS A 602 -25.42 1.60 -10.98
CA LYS A 602 -25.49 1.64 -12.45
C LYS A 602 -25.80 3.04 -13.00
N LYS A 603 -26.36 3.94 -12.17
CA LYS A 603 -26.70 5.31 -12.54
C LYS A 603 -25.60 6.31 -12.17
N ILE A 604 -24.77 5.98 -11.18
CA ILE A 604 -23.65 6.83 -10.77
C ILE A 604 -22.57 6.69 -11.84
N PRO A 605 -22.06 7.79 -12.43
CA PRO A 605 -21.00 7.72 -13.42
C PRO A 605 -19.69 7.19 -12.82
N PHE A 606 -18.81 6.72 -13.69
CA PHE A 606 -17.40 6.50 -13.40
C PHE A 606 -16.60 6.94 -14.62
#